data_AF-A0A8T9BX10-F1
#
_entry.id   AF-A0A8T9BX10-F1
#
_cell.length_a   1.000
_cell.length_b   1.000
_cell.length_c   1.000
_cell.angle_alpha   90.00
_cell.angle_beta   90.00
_cell.angle_gamma   90.00
#
_symmetry.space_group_name_H-M   'P 1'
#
loop_
_entity.id
_entity.type
_entity.pdbx_description
1 polymer ?
#
loop_
_entity_poly.entity_id
_entity_poly.type
_entity_poly.pdbx_seq_one_letter_code
_entity_poly.pdbx_strand_id
1 'polypeptide(L)'
;MGGSLESSRPIMAPSLTSKRASTRYSTYSTAPSVANTVKTSLSSASAQQEIKDIEEGLEKLENKKLASQRFVPSQEKSENFSKLALGAKLERALGRRMGSQDAVMRDRRKTVTEKETVLDEKAAARA
;
A
#
# COMPACT_ATOMS: atom_id res chain seq x y z
N MET A 1 10.98 -3.77 -6.63
CA MET A 1 10.73 -2.34 -6.89
C MET A 1 11.48 -1.55 -5.84
N GLY A 2 12.71 -1.12 -6.17
CA GLY A 2 13.64 -0.48 -5.23
C GLY A 2 13.30 1.00 -5.01
N GLY A 3 13.21 1.41 -3.75
CA GLY A 3 13.19 2.81 -3.36
C GLY A 3 14.61 3.40 -3.41
N SER A 4 14.75 4.57 -4.02
CA SER A 4 16.05 5.23 -4.26
C SER A 4 16.73 5.63 -2.94
N LEU A 5 18.01 5.28 -2.77
CA LEU A 5 18.82 5.59 -1.57
C LEU A 5 19.21 7.07 -1.45
N GLU A 6 18.99 7.86 -2.50
CA GLU A 6 19.47 9.24 -2.60
C GLU A 6 18.56 10.25 -1.89
N SER A 7 17.31 9.88 -1.55
CA SER A 7 16.37 10.75 -0.83
C SER A 7 16.56 10.76 0.69
N SER A 8 17.48 9.95 1.22
CA SER A 8 17.78 9.85 2.66
C SER A 8 18.91 10.76 3.13
N ARG A 9 19.36 11.73 2.32
CA ARG A 9 20.36 12.71 2.77
C ARG A 9 19.64 13.80 3.57
N PRO A 10 19.84 13.89 4.91
CA PRO A 10 19.38 15.06 5.65
C PRO A 10 20.12 16.28 5.10
N ILE A 11 19.38 17.37 4.85
CA ILE A 11 19.94 18.69 4.55
C ILE A 11 20.66 19.17 5.81
N MET A 12 21.91 18.73 6.01
CA MET A 12 22.78 19.25 7.06
C MET A 12 23.43 20.52 6.54
N ALA A 13 22.85 21.67 6.89
CA ALA A 13 23.61 22.92 6.88
C ALA A 13 24.81 22.78 7.85
N PRO A 14 26.05 23.07 7.44
CA PRO A 14 27.19 22.99 8.33
C PRO A 14 27.08 24.10 9.38
N SER A 15 26.95 23.70 10.64
CA SER A 15 26.96 24.60 11.79
C SER A 15 28.36 25.17 12.02
N LEU A 16 28.76 26.18 11.25
CA LEU A 16 30.05 26.87 11.41
C LEU A 16 30.13 27.79 12.64
N THR A 17 29.14 27.74 13.57
CA THR A 17 29.09 28.66 14.72
C THR A 17 28.57 28.05 16.04
N SER A 18 28.34 26.73 16.13
CA SER A 18 27.75 26.15 17.34
C SER A 18 28.82 25.60 18.31
N LYS A 19 29.18 26.38 19.34
CA LYS A 19 29.95 25.93 20.52
C LYS A 19 29.09 25.10 21.50
N ARG A 20 28.22 24.22 20.99
CA ARG A 20 27.40 23.35 21.83
C ARG A 20 28.12 22.03 22.02
N ALA A 21 28.65 21.79 23.22
CA ALA A 21 29.18 20.50 23.66
C ALA A 21 28.05 19.48 23.86
N SER A 22 27.24 19.23 22.82
CA SER A 22 26.26 18.16 22.81
C SER A 22 26.70 17.10 21.81
N THR A 23 27.14 15.96 22.35
CA THR A 23 27.32 14.72 21.61
C THR A 23 25.99 14.33 20.99
N ARG A 24 25.81 14.63 19.71
CA ARG A 24 24.67 14.11 18.94
C ARG A 24 24.96 12.65 18.65
N TYR A 25 24.38 11.76 19.45
CA TYR A 25 24.36 10.34 19.11
C TYR A 25 23.39 10.14 17.94
N SER A 26 23.94 10.21 16.73
CA SER A 26 23.22 9.90 15.50
C SER A 26 23.89 8.68 14.88
N THR A 27 23.54 7.51 15.40
CA THR A 27 23.85 6.22 14.76
C THR A 27 22.57 5.42 14.75
N TYR A 28 21.97 5.27 13.57
CA TYR A 28 21.03 4.20 13.31
C TYR A 28 21.81 2.88 13.42
N SER A 29 21.94 2.34 14.63
CA SER A 29 22.45 1.00 14.87
C SER A 29 21.29 0.02 14.70
N THR A 30 21.35 -0.84 13.69
CA THR A 30 20.48 -2.02 13.55
C THR A 30 20.94 -3.17 14.44
N ALA A 31 22.00 -2.99 15.24
CA ALA A 31 22.38 -3.92 16.29
C ALA A 31 21.70 -3.48 17.60
N PRO A 32 20.99 -4.39 18.30
CA PRO A 32 20.46 -4.08 19.61
C PRO A 32 21.62 -3.71 20.53
N SER A 33 21.69 -2.45 20.98
CA SER A 33 22.53 -2.08 22.09
C SER A 33 21.96 -2.74 23.34
N VAL A 34 22.42 -3.96 23.62
CA VAL A 34 22.35 -4.56 24.95
C VAL A 34 23.30 -3.78 25.86
N ALA A 35 22.85 -2.60 26.29
CA ALA A 35 23.44 -1.96 27.45
C ALA A 35 23.17 -2.89 28.63
N ASN A 36 24.21 -3.57 29.09
CA ASN A 36 24.16 -4.48 30.22
C ASN A 36 24.03 -3.66 31.52
N THR A 37 22.89 -2.99 31.74
CA THR A 37 22.70 -2.04 32.84
C THR A 37 21.97 -2.62 34.05
N VAL A 38 22.04 -3.93 34.26
CA VAL A 38 21.69 -4.48 35.58
C VAL A 38 22.78 -5.46 35.97
N LYS A 39 23.64 -5.02 36.89
CA LYS A 39 24.50 -5.93 37.64
C LYS A 39 23.57 -6.77 38.52
N THR A 40 23.11 -7.92 38.01
CA THR A 40 22.45 -8.93 38.84
C THR A 40 23.46 -9.33 39.91
N SER A 41 23.20 -8.95 41.16
CA SER A 41 23.87 -9.60 42.28
C SER A 41 23.49 -11.09 42.18
N LEU A 42 24.49 -11.96 42.07
CA LEU A 42 24.42 -13.41 41.75
C LEU A 42 23.66 -14.27 42.80
N SER A 43 22.70 -13.71 43.52
CA SER A 43 21.75 -14.44 44.36
C SER A 43 20.50 -14.76 43.56
N SER A 44 20.09 -16.04 43.57
CA SER A 44 18.86 -16.52 42.91
C SER A 44 17.61 -15.71 43.29
N ALA A 45 17.59 -15.07 44.46
CA ALA A 45 16.49 -14.22 44.90
C ALA A 45 16.46 -12.85 44.17
N SER A 46 17.63 -12.27 43.85
CA SER A 46 17.72 -10.98 43.13
C SER A 46 17.26 -11.12 41.69
N ALA A 47 17.70 -12.20 41.01
CA ALA A 47 17.29 -12.47 39.63
C ALA A 47 15.78 -12.68 39.48
N GLN A 48 15.15 -13.37 40.45
CA GLN A 48 13.70 -13.57 40.47
C GLN A 48 12.94 -12.25 40.69
N GLN A 49 13.48 -11.34 41.50
CA GLN A 49 12.86 -10.04 41.74
C GLN A 49 12.92 -9.16 40.49
N GLU A 50 14.07 -9.12 39.82
CA GLU A 50 14.22 -8.35 38.58
C GLU A 50 13.29 -8.85 37.46
N ILE A 51 13.08 -10.17 37.34
CA ILE A 51 12.13 -10.73 36.38
C ILE A 51 10.70 -10.26 36.69
N LYS A 52 10.31 -10.22 37.97
CA LYS A 52 8.99 -9.73 38.39
C LYS A 52 8.82 -8.24 38.11
N ASP A 53 9.85 -7.44 38.38
CA ASP A 53 9.81 -6.00 38.11
C ASP A 53 9.68 -5.71 36.60
N ILE A 54 10.32 -6.53 35.76
CA ILE A 54 10.17 -6.48 34.30
C ILE A 54 8.75 -6.89 33.88
N GLU A 55 8.21 -7.98 34.43
CA GLU A 55 6.86 -8.45 34.17
C GLU A 55 5.81 -7.39 34.52
N GLU A 56 5.93 -6.76 35.70
CA GLU A 56 5.05 -5.67 36.13
C GLU A 56 5.18 -4.44 35.22
N GLY A 57 6.39 -4.12 34.78
CA GLY A 57 6.65 -3.05 33.80
C GLY A 57 5.97 -3.32 32.46
N LEU A 58 6.05 -4.55 31.95
CA LEU A 58 5.39 -4.95 30.70
C LEU A 58 3.87 -4.94 30.81
N GLU A 59 3.31 -5.38 31.94
CA GLU A 59 1.86 -5.35 32.16
C GLU A 59 1.31 -3.92 32.21
N LYS A 60 2.07 -2.97 32.77
CA LYS A 60 1.69 -1.54 32.75
C LYS A 60 1.76 -0.91 31.36
N LEU A 61 2.69 -1.39 30.51
CA LEU A 61 2.82 -0.95 29.12
C LEU A 61 1.77 -1.59 28.20
N GLU A 62 1.16 -2.70 28.61
CA GLU A 62 0.09 -3.35 27.86
C GLU A 62 -1.19 -2.51 27.88
N ASN A 63 -1.55 -1.95 26.72
CA ASN A 63 -2.82 -1.26 26.58
C ASN A 63 -3.94 -2.25 26.20
N LYS A 64 -4.54 -2.86 27.23
CA LYS A 64 -5.63 -3.85 27.11
C LYS A 64 -6.83 -3.33 26.29
N LYS A 65 -7.06 -2.00 26.28
CA LYS A 65 -8.12 -1.38 25.48
C LYS A 65 -7.84 -1.43 23.97
N LEU A 66 -6.58 -1.22 23.56
CA LEU A 66 -6.19 -1.32 22.15
C LEU A 66 -6.26 -2.76 21.63
N ALA A 67 -5.98 -3.75 22.49
CA ALA A 67 -6.14 -5.16 22.15
C ALA A 67 -7.61 -5.47 21.80
N SER A 68 -8.57 -4.96 22.58
CA SER A 68 -10.01 -5.13 22.30
C SER A 68 -10.53 -4.32 21.10
N GLN A 69 -9.81 -3.28 20.67
CA GLN A 69 -10.23 -2.44 19.54
C GLN A 69 -9.91 -3.07 18.18
N ARG A 70 -8.88 -3.92 18.12
CA ARG A 70 -8.49 -4.59 16.87
C ARG A 70 -9.43 -5.74 16.60
N PHE A 71 -10.40 -5.51 15.71
CA PHE A 71 -11.26 -6.57 15.20
C PHE A 71 -10.43 -7.55 14.34
N VAL A 72 -10.19 -8.74 14.86
CA VAL A 72 -9.64 -9.86 14.08
C VAL A 72 -10.84 -10.69 13.60
N PRO A 73 -11.14 -10.71 12.29
CA PRO A 73 -12.24 -11.49 11.77
C PRO A 73 -11.99 -12.99 11.98
N SER A 74 -13.05 -13.74 12.31
CA SER A 74 -13.01 -15.19 12.26
C SER A 74 -12.83 -15.66 10.82
N GLN A 75 -12.37 -16.89 10.65
CA GLN A 75 -12.16 -17.50 9.33
C GLN A 75 -13.42 -17.40 8.45
N GLU A 76 -14.58 -17.75 9.01
CA GLU A 76 -15.87 -17.65 8.32
C GLU A 76 -16.18 -16.22 7.82
N LYS A 77 -15.89 -15.20 8.64
CA LYS A 77 -16.10 -13.80 8.25
C LYS A 77 -15.15 -13.39 7.12
N SER A 78 -13.90 -13.84 7.16
CA SER A 78 -12.94 -13.58 6.08
C SER A 78 -13.40 -14.18 4.74
N GLU A 79 -13.94 -15.40 4.77
CA GLU A 79 -14.46 -16.08 3.58
C GLU A 79 -15.71 -15.38 3.04
N ASN A 80 -16.60 -14.92 3.92
CA ASN A 80 -17.77 -14.13 3.52
C ASN A 80 -17.38 -12.81 2.84
N PHE A 81 -16.39 -12.09 3.37
CA PHE A 81 -15.87 -10.89 2.71
C PHE A 81 -15.23 -11.19 1.36
N SER A 82 -14.51 -12.31 1.24
CA SER A 82 -13.93 -12.75 -0.02
C SER A 82 -15.00 -13.05 -1.08
N LYS A 83 -16.06 -13.77 -0.70
CA LYS A 83 -17.21 -14.07 -1.56
C LYS A 83 -17.94 -12.81 -2.01
N LEU A 84 -18.23 -11.88 -1.08
CA LEU A 84 -18.85 -10.59 -1.41
C LEU A 84 -17.98 -9.77 -2.36
N ALA A 85 -16.68 -9.70 -2.11
CA ALA A 85 -15.75 -8.97 -2.96
C ALA A 85 -15.66 -9.58 -4.38
N LEU A 86 -15.67 -10.91 -4.49
CA LEU A 86 -15.71 -11.59 -5.80
C LEU A 86 -17.02 -11.32 -6.54
N GLY A 87 -18.16 -11.45 -5.86
CA GLY A 87 -19.48 -11.15 -6.45
C GLY A 87 -19.55 -9.71 -6.99
N ALA A 88 -19.15 -8.72 -6.19
CA ALA A 88 -19.12 -7.32 -6.61
C ALA A 88 -18.16 -7.06 -7.78
N LYS A 89 -17.02 -7.75 -7.84
CA LYS A 89 -16.09 -7.66 -8.98
C LYS A 89 -16.70 -8.23 -10.25
N LEU A 90 -17.38 -9.38 -10.16
CA LEU A 90 -18.07 -10.00 -11.29
C LEU A 90 -19.20 -9.11 -11.80
N GLU A 91 -20.04 -8.60 -10.91
CA GLU A 91 -21.12 -7.67 -11.27
C GLU A 91 -20.60 -6.42 -11.96
N ARG A 92 -19.53 -5.80 -11.42
CA ARG A 92 -18.88 -4.64 -12.06
C ARG A 92 -18.31 -4.99 -13.44
N ALA A 93 -17.68 -6.15 -13.58
CA ALA A 93 -17.11 -6.59 -14.85
C ALA A 93 -18.21 -6.85 -15.89
N LEU A 94 -19.30 -7.51 -15.49
CA LEU A 94 -20.48 -7.74 -16.31
C LEU A 94 -21.14 -6.42 -16.71
N GLY A 95 -21.35 -5.49 -15.78
CA GLY A 95 -21.91 -4.17 -16.07
C GLY A 95 -21.07 -3.38 -17.09
N ARG A 96 -19.74 -3.46 -17.00
CA ARG A 96 -18.86 -2.87 -18.02
C ARG A 96 -19.02 -3.52 -19.38
N ARG A 97 -19.10 -4.86 -19.45
CA ARG A 97 -19.26 -5.58 -20.71
C ARG A 97 -20.65 -5.35 -21.31
N MET A 98 -21.71 -5.49 -20.52
CA MET A 98 -23.09 -5.36 -20.97
C MET A 98 -23.43 -3.91 -21.32
N GLY A 99 -22.99 -2.94 -20.52
CA GLY A 99 -23.27 -1.52 -20.78
C GLY A 99 -22.56 -0.95 -22.01
N SER A 100 -21.48 -1.57 -22.49
CA SER A 100 -20.76 -1.13 -23.70
C SER A 100 -21.13 -1.93 -24.96
N GLN A 101 -22.09 -2.84 -24.87
CA GLN A 101 -22.50 -3.71 -25.99
C GLN A 101 -23.63 -3.14 -26.84
N ASP A 102 -24.34 -2.12 -26.36
CA ASP A 102 -25.41 -1.50 -27.13
C ASP A 102 -24.83 -0.79 -28.36
N ALA A 103 -25.23 -1.27 -29.53
CA ALA A 103 -24.81 -0.71 -30.81
C ALA A 103 -25.41 0.69 -30.99
N VAL A 104 -24.58 1.72 -30.85
CA VAL A 104 -24.98 3.08 -31.22
C VAL A 104 -24.93 3.20 -32.74
N MET A 105 -26.11 3.28 -33.38
CA MET A 105 -26.22 3.63 -34.79
C MET A 105 -25.55 4.98 -35.02
N ARG A 106 -24.42 4.97 -35.73
CA ARG A 106 -23.74 6.18 -36.17
C ARG A 106 -24.06 6.38 -37.63
N ASP A 107 -24.49 7.58 -37.97
CA ASP A 107 -24.59 7.99 -39.36
C ASP A 107 -23.22 7.77 -40.02
N ARG A 108 -23.22 7.02 -41.11
CA ARG A 108 -22.00 6.76 -41.87
C ARG A 108 -21.45 8.11 -42.32
N ARG A 109 -20.28 8.51 -41.79
CA ARG A 109 -19.56 9.67 -42.33
C ARG A 109 -19.41 9.43 -43.81
N LYS A 110 -19.89 10.38 -44.63
CA LYS A 110 -19.69 10.38 -46.07
C LYS A 110 -18.19 10.27 -46.30
N THR A 111 -17.70 9.09 -46.65
CA THR A 111 -16.34 8.91 -47.17
C THR A 111 -16.26 9.79 -48.40
N VAL A 112 -15.51 10.88 -48.30
CA VAL A 112 -15.12 11.69 -49.45
C VAL A 112 -14.33 10.76 -50.37
N THR A 113 -14.67 10.76 -51.67
CA THR A 113 -14.14 9.91 -52.76
C THR A 113 -14.61 8.44 -52.68
N GLU A 114 -15.19 7.77 -53.68
CA GLU A 114 -15.28 7.95 -55.14
C GLU A 114 -16.63 7.33 -55.57
N LYS A 115 -17.59 8.13 -56.05
CA LYS A 115 -18.83 7.63 -56.68
C LYS A 115 -19.30 8.56 -57.78
N GLU A 116 -18.43 8.84 -58.76
CA GLU A 116 -18.84 9.56 -59.98
C GLU A 116 -18.52 8.80 -61.28
N THR A 117 -18.02 7.56 -61.23
CA THR A 117 -17.58 6.85 -62.46
C THR A 117 -18.44 5.66 -62.87
N VAL A 118 -19.60 5.38 -62.25
CA VAL A 118 -20.42 4.19 -62.55
C VAL A 118 -21.66 4.49 -63.40
N LEU A 119 -21.83 5.71 -63.93
CA LEU A 119 -23.04 6.07 -64.69
C LEU A 119 -22.91 6.10 -66.22
N ASP A 120 -21.72 5.91 -66.80
CA ASP A 120 -21.56 6.11 -68.26
C ASP A 120 -21.47 4.85 -69.13
N GLU A 121 -21.37 3.64 -68.57
CA GLU A 121 -21.23 2.43 -69.41
C GLU A 121 -22.55 1.96 -70.05
N LYS A 122 -23.71 2.28 -69.45
CA LYS A 122 -25.02 1.86 -70.00
C LYS A 122 -25.52 2.77 -71.14
N ALA A 123 -24.94 3.95 -71.31
CA ALA A 123 -25.29 4.90 -72.38
C ALA A 123 -24.48 4.69 -73.67
N ALA A 124 -23.27 4.13 -73.58
CA ALA A 124 -22.39 3.93 -74.75
C ALA A 124 -22.73 2.69 -75.61
N ALA A 125 -23.51 1.74 -75.09
CA ALA A 125 -23.88 0.51 -75.81
C ALA A 125 -25.15 0.65 -76.69
N ARG A 126 -25.66 1.88 -76.88
CA ARG A 126 -26.85 2.16 -77.67
C ARG A 126 -26.64 3.38 -78.57
N ALA A 127 -25.62 3.31 -79.43
CA ALA A 127 -25.42 4.17 -80.59
C ALA A 127 -24.94 3.33 -81.77
#